data_AF-A0A522SQ30-F1
#
_entry.id   AF-A0A522SQ30-F1
#
_cell.length_a   1.000
_cell.length_b   1.000
_cell.length_c   1.000
_cell.angle_alpha   90.00
_cell.angle_beta   90.00
_cell.angle_gamma   90.00
#
_symmetry.space_group_name_H-M   'P 1'
#
loop_
_entity.id
_entity.type
_entity.pdbx_description
1 polymer ?
#
loop_
_entity_poly.entity_id
_entity_poly.type
_entity_poly.pdbx_seq_one_letter_code
_entity_poly.pdbx_strand_id
1 'polypeptide(L)'
;MIEDAFRTRYAQFFGRAVEGAEIEFVTWSVRAQDIRPTSESYPLDLGGRPIDMQIFRTVFDPTSGAEQKTAILMRNSLAPGVRIQGPAIVVEQETSTVVTSSFDAVVQADGSLLLMRKGYSA
;
A
#
# COMPACT_ATOMS: atom_id res chain seq x y z
N MET A 1 2.08 35.06 19.79
CA MET A 1 2.26 33.60 20.02
C MET A 1 1.08 32.76 19.52
N ILE A 2 -0.16 32.88 20.02
CA ILE A 2 -1.33 32.18 19.41
C ILE A 2 -1.92 32.98 18.24
N GLU A 3 -2.01 34.31 18.39
CA GLU A 3 -2.50 35.20 17.33
C GLU A 3 -1.70 35.07 16.03
N ASP A 4 -0.36 35.17 16.10
CA ASP A 4 0.51 35.03 14.92
C ASP A 4 0.37 33.65 14.27
N ALA A 5 0.26 32.59 15.08
CA ALA A 5 0.06 31.23 14.61
C ALA A 5 -1.30 31.09 13.89
N PHE A 6 -2.35 31.69 14.43
CA PHE A 6 -3.66 31.75 13.78
C PHE A 6 -3.60 32.49 12.45
N ARG A 7 -3.03 33.71 12.41
CA ARG A 7 -2.92 34.53 11.19
C ARG A 7 -2.11 33.81 10.10
N THR A 8 -1.01 33.16 10.49
CA THR A 8 -0.16 32.38 9.58
C THR A 8 -0.94 31.20 9.00
N ARG A 9 -1.62 30.41 9.84
CA ARG A 9 -2.40 29.25 9.40
C ARG A 9 -3.58 29.66 8.53
N TYR A 10 -4.25 30.76 8.87
CA TYR A 10 -5.35 31.31 8.09
C TYR A 10 -4.87 31.73 6.70
N ALA A 11 -3.75 32.46 6.60
CA ALA A 11 -3.18 32.87 5.32
C ALA A 11 -2.75 31.68 4.45
N GLN A 12 -2.16 30.64 5.06
CA GLN A 12 -1.84 29.40 4.35
C GLN A 12 -3.09 28.69 3.80
N PHE A 13 -4.17 28.65 4.57
CA PHE A 13 -5.37 27.90 4.22
C PHE A 13 -6.28 28.65 3.23
N PHE A 14 -6.39 29.97 3.39
CA PHE A 14 -7.31 30.81 2.61
C PHE A 14 -6.61 31.76 1.62
N GLY A 15 -5.28 31.76 1.56
CA GLY A 15 -4.49 32.55 0.60
C GLY A 15 -4.45 34.06 0.87
N ARG A 16 -5.00 34.54 1.99
CA ARG A 16 -4.98 35.96 2.37
C ARG A 16 -4.87 36.14 3.88
N ALA A 17 -4.23 37.23 4.30
CA ALA A 17 -4.23 37.63 5.70
C ALA A 17 -5.59 38.21 6.12
N VAL A 18 -5.98 38.00 7.37
CA VAL A 18 -7.05 38.76 8.01
C VAL A 18 -6.41 39.97 8.66
N GLU A 19 -6.81 41.17 8.26
CA GLU A 19 -6.35 42.43 8.84
C GLU A 19 -7.52 43.15 9.52
N GLY A 20 -7.26 43.79 10.65
CA GLY A 20 -8.20 44.67 11.34
C GLY A 20 -9.35 44.01 12.11
N ALA A 21 -9.65 42.73 11.87
CA ALA A 21 -10.64 41.99 12.67
C ALA A 21 -10.02 41.44 13.97
N GLU A 22 -10.78 41.55 15.06
CA GLU A 22 -10.47 40.86 16.32
C GLU A 22 -10.62 39.33 16.16
N ILE A 23 -9.76 38.58 16.84
CA ILE A 23 -9.76 37.12 16.79
C ILE A 23 -10.68 36.60 17.89
N GLU A 24 -11.66 35.77 17.52
CA GLU A 24 -12.56 35.10 18.43
C GLU A 24 -12.30 33.57 18.45
N PHE A 25 -12.17 33.00 19.64
CA PHE A 25 -12.08 31.55 19.82
C PHE A 25 -13.48 30.97 19.98
N VAL A 26 -13.98 30.30 18.94
CA VAL A 26 -15.33 29.71 18.94
C VAL A 26 -15.35 28.32 19.56
N THR A 27 -14.25 27.57 19.50
CA THR A 27 -14.14 26.21 20.06
C THR A 27 -12.70 25.84 20.41
N TRP A 28 -12.55 24.83 21.25
CA TRP A 28 -11.27 24.26 21.65
C TRP A 28 -11.31 22.74 21.49
N SER A 29 -10.26 22.17 20.91
CA SER A 29 -10.08 20.72 20.82
C SER A 29 -8.73 20.35 21.43
N VAL A 30 -8.74 19.29 22.22
CA VAL A 30 -7.53 18.74 22.85
C VAL A 30 -7.33 17.32 22.34
N ARG A 31 -6.15 17.05 21.78
CA ARG A 31 -5.72 15.68 21.45
C ARG A 31 -4.72 15.22 22.50
N ALA A 32 -5.13 14.27 23.32
CA ALA A 32 -4.22 13.49 24.15
C ALA A 32 -3.86 12.19 23.41
N GLN A 33 -2.58 11.81 23.42
CA GLN A 33 -2.12 10.55 22.86
C GLN A 33 -0.98 9.99 23.70
N ASP A 34 -0.86 8.67 23.69
CA ASP A 34 0.22 7.93 24.35
C ASP A 34 1.29 7.50 23.34
N ILE A 35 2.51 7.24 23.82
CA ILE A 35 3.61 6.73 23.01
C ILE A 35 3.55 5.21 23.02
N ARG A 36 3.10 4.61 21.92
CA ARG A 36 3.14 3.16 21.74
C ARG A 36 4.55 2.70 21.35
N PRO A 37 4.98 1.49 21.76
CA PRO A 37 6.21 0.89 21.25
C PRO A 37 6.18 0.84 19.72
N THR A 38 7.31 1.17 19.11
CA THR A 38 7.48 1.03 17.66
C THR A 38 7.42 -0.46 17.29
N SER A 39 6.60 -0.80 16.31
CA SER A 39 6.58 -2.15 15.75
C SER A 39 7.93 -2.48 15.10
N GLU A 40 8.29 -3.75 15.05
CA GLU A 40 9.42 -4.18 14.24
C GLU A 40 9.22 -3.75 12.78
N SER A 41 10.28 -3.21 12.18
CA SER A 41 10.32 -2.84 10.77
C SER A 41 11.19 -3.83 10.02
N TYR A 42 10.68 -4.35 8.91
CA TYR A 42 11.43 -5.23 8.02
C TYR A 42 11.84 -4.48 6.75
N PRO A 43 13.09 -4.64 6.27
CA PRO A 43 13.48 -4.10 4.97
C PRO A 43 12.66 -4.78 3.86
N LEU A 44 12.32 -4.02 2.82
CA LEU A 44 11.60 -4.57 1.68
C LEU A 44 12.46 -5.59 0.92
N ASP A 45 11.91 -6.78 0.68
CA ASP A 45 12.49 -7.76 -0.23
C ASP A 45 11.93 -7.52 -1.64
N LEU A 46 12.79 -6.97 -2.51
CA LEU A 46 12.50 -6.71 -3.92
C LEU A 46 12.93 -7.89 -4.83
N GLY A 47 13.72 -8.82 -4.29
CA GLY A 47 14.31 -9.92 -5.02
C GLY A 47 13.37 -11.11 -5.02
N GLY A 48 13.08 -11.64 -3.84
CA GLY A 48 12.41 -12.91 -3.63
C GLY A 48 13.04 -14.08 -4.40
N ARG A 49 12.49 -15.28 -4.19
CA ARG A 49 12.88 -16.51 -4.89
C ARG A 49 11.70 -17.01 -5.72
N PRO A 50 11.83 -17.12 -7.05
CA PRO A 50 10.77 -17.68 -7.88
C PRO A 50 10.36 -19.07 -7.40
N ILE A 51 9.07 -19.38 -7.54
CA ILE A 51 8.52 -20.70 -7.24
C ILE A 51 7.89 -21.31 -8.47
N ASP A 52 7.88 -22.65 -8.51
CA ASP A 52 7.16 -23.38 -9.52
C ASP A 52 5.66 -23.38 -9.21
N MET A 53 4.88 -22.93 -10.18
CA MET A 53 3.42 -22.87 -10.08
C MET A 53 2.84 -24.17 -10.64
N GLN A 54 1.96 -24.81 -9.88
CA GLN A 54 1.42 -26.14 -10.24
C GLN A 54 -0.03 -26.08 -10.75
N ILE A 55 -0.84 -25.18 -10.20
CA ILE A 55 -2.27 -25.07 -10.50
C ILE A 55 -2.51 -23.83 -11.34
N PHE A 56 -3.22 -23.99 -12.46
CA PHE A 56 -3.54 -22.90 -13.38
C PHE A 56 -5.01 -22.90 -13.77
N ARG A 57 -5.54 -21.72 -14.06
CA ARG A 57 -6.86 -21.52 -14.66
C ARG A 57 -6.76 -20.47 -15.76
N THR A 58 -7.63 -20.57 -16.75
CA THR A 58 -7.79 -19.52 -17.76
C THR A 58 -8.56 -18.35 -17.14
N VAL A 59 -7.99 -17.15 -17.17
CA VAL A 59 -8.58 -15.93 -16.63
C VAL A 59 -8.33 -14.78 -17.59
N PHE A 60 -9.32 -13.94 -17.82
CA PHE A 60 -9.16 -12.73 -18.62
C PHE A 60 -8.26 -11.71 -17.90
N ASP A 61 -7.15 -11.33 -18.53
CA ASP A 61 -6.26 -10.27 -18.03
C ASP A 61 -6.57 -8.94 -18.73
N PRO A 62 -7.16 -7.95 -18.03
CA PRO A 62 -7.49 -6.66 -18.64
C PRO A 62 -6.26 -5.90 -19.13
N THR A 63 -5.06 -6.23 -18.62
CA THR A 63 -3.80 -5.59 -19.05
C THR A 63 -3.40 -6.01 -20.46
N SER A 64 -3.62 -7.29 -20.80
CA SER A 64 -3.33 -7.83 -22.13
C SER A 64 -4.54 -7.83 -23.06
N GLY A 65 -5.75 -7.64 -22.51
CA GLY A 65 -7.01 -7.68 -23.26
C GLY A 65 -7.38 -9.09 -23.75
N ALA A 66 -6.82 -10.12 -23.14
CA ALA A 66 -6.96 -11.51 -23.57
C ALA A 66 -7.04 -12.48 -22.38
N GLU A 67 -7.53 -13.68 -22.64
CA GLU A 67 -7.44 -14.80 -21.70
C GLU A 67 -5.98 -15.24 -21.52
N GLN A 68 -5.56 -15.41 -20.28
CA GLN A 68 -4.22 -15.82 -19.91
C GLN A 68 -4.26 -17.05 -19.00
N LYS A 69 -3.28 -17.94 -19.19
CA LYS A 69 -3.02 -19.06 -18.26
C LYS A 69 -2.49 -18.47 -16.95
N THR A 70 -3.36 -18.39 -15.95
CA THR A 70 -3.13 -17.68 -14.70
C THR A 70 -2.92 -18.68 -13.56
N ALA A 71 -1.83 -18.56 -12.83
CA ALA A 71 -1.54 -19.45 -11.70
C ALA A 71 -2.49 -19.18 -10.53
N ILE A 72 -2.90 -20.23 -9.82
CA ILE A 72 -3.74 -20.12 -8.62
C ILE A 72 -2.94 -20.63 -7.43
N LEU A 73 -2.71 -19.75 -6.45
CA LEU A 73 -1.88 -20.02 -5.28
C LEU A 73 -2.70 -19.81 -4.01
N MET A 74 -2.67 -20.76 -3.07
CA MET A 74 -3.27 -20.54 -1.76
C MET A 74 -2.33 -19.69 -0.91
N ARG A 75 -2.84 -18.62 -0.29
CA ARG A 75 -2.00 -17.70 0.51
C ARG A 75 -1.23 -18.40 1.60
N ASN A 76 -1.88 -19.34 2.30
CA ASN A 76 -1.31 -20.06 3.43
C ASN A 76 -0.20 -21.05 3.05
N SER A 77 0.00 -21.34 1.77
CA SER A 77 1.08 -22.21 1.29
C SER A 77 2.34 -21.43 0.88
N LEU A 78 2.31 -20.10 0.96
CA LEU A 78 3.41 -19.25 0.52
C LEU A 78 4.30 -18.84 1.71
N ALA A 79 5.57 -19.19 1.63
CA ALA A 79 6.56 -18.77 2.62
C ALA A 79 7.05 -17.34 2.34
N PRO A 80 7.49 -16.59 3.38
CA PRO A 80 8.23 -15.34 3.20
C PRO A 80 9.42 -15.51 2.26
N GLY A 81 9.70 -14.47 1.46
CA GLY A 81 10.75 -14.45 0.44
C GLY A 81 10.39 -15.13 -0.87
N VAL A 82 9.18 -15.68 -1.02
CA VAL A 82 8.72 -16.24 -2.30
C VAL A 82 8.34 -15.12 -3.28
N ARG A 83 8.83 -15.23 -4.51
CA ARG A 83 8.45 -14.39 -5.66
C ARG A 83 7.44 -15.13 -6.53
N ILE A 84 6.30 -14.48 -6.75
CA ILE A 84 5.21 -14.92 -7.60
C ILE A 84 5.30 -14.09 -8.88
N GLN A 85 5.56 -14.76 -10.00
CA GLN A 85 5.60 -14.10 -11.31
C GLN A 85 4.21 -14.09 -11.93
N GLY A 86 3.62 -12.89 -12.13
CA GLY A 86 2.31 -12.77 -12.74
C GLY A 86 2.30 -13.22 -14.21
N PRO A 87 1.17 -13.70 -14.77
CA PRO A 87 -0.19 -13.63 -14.19
C PRO A 87 -0.49 -14.72 -13.15
N ALA A 88 -0.97 -14.30 -11.98
CA ALA A 88 -1.35 -15.18 -10.88
C ALA A 88 -2.49 -14.61 -10.05
N ILE A 89 -3.23 -15.46 -9.34
CA ILE A 89 -4.20 -15.10 -8.32
C ILE A 89 -3.80 -15.78 -7.02
N VAL A 90 -3.54 -14.99 -5.99
CA VAL A 90 -3.30 -15.47 -4.63
C VAL A 90 -4.64 -15.47 -3.90
N VAL A 91 -5.12 -16.66 -3.54
CA VAL A 91 -6.44 -16.89 -2.94
C VAL A 91 -6.31 -16.98 -1.42
N GLU A 92 -7.17 -16.26 -0.74
CA GLU A 92 -7.36 -16.27 0.71
C GLU A 92 -8.79 -16.69 1.03
N GLN A 93 -9.06 -16.95 2.31
CA GLN A 93 -10.39 -17.37 2.76
C GLN A 93 -11.45 -16.30 2.48
N GLU A 94 -11.08 -15.01 2.59
CA GLU A 94 -12.01 -13.88 2.48
C GLU A 94 -11.67 -12.93 1.33
N THR A 95 -10.55 -13.12 0.63
CA THR A 95 -10.11 -12.23 -0.46
C THR A 95 -9.32 -12.98 -1.53
N SER A 96 -9.04 -12.31 -2.64
CA SER A 96 -8.10 -12.80 -3.64
C SER A 96 -7.33 -11.64 -4.22
N THR A 97 -6.00 -11.76 -4.23
CA THR A 97 -5.11 -10.76 -4.83
C THR A 97 -4.78 -11.17 -6.25
N VAL A 98 -5.17 -10.34 -7.23
CA VAL A 98 -4.83 -10.53 -8.64
C VAL A 98 -3.48 -9.89 -8.93
N VAL A 99 -2.51 -10.71 -9.32
CA VAL A 99 -1.18 -10.27 -9.80
C VAL A 99 -1.21 -10.37 -11.32
N THR A 100 -1.46 -9.26 -12.02
CA THR A 100 -1.59 -9.27 -13.49
C THR A 100 -0.25 -9.52 -14.19
N SER A 101 -0.27 -9.70 -15.51
CA SER A 101 0.94 -9.92 -16.31
C SER A 101 2.02 -8.84 -16.15
N SER A 102 1.64 -7.61 -15.76
CA SER A 102 2.56 -6.49 -15.54
C SER A 102 3.21 -6.46 -14.17
N PHE A 103 2.87 -7.38 -13.26
CA PHE A 103 3.36 -7.38 -11.90
C PHE A 103 4.01 -8.71 -11.52
N ASP A 104 4.97 -8.61 -10.61
CA ASP A 104 5.36 -9.70 -9.72
C ASP A 104 4.87 -9.38 -8.30
N ALA A 105 4.77 -10.38 -7.45
CA ALA A 105 4.56 -10.19 -6.02
C ALA A 105 5.64 -10.90 -5.21
N VAL A 106 6.13 -10.28 -4.14
CA VAL A 106 7.03 -10.93 -3.18
C VAL A 106 6.38 -10.97 -1.81
N VAL A 107 6.33 -12.17 -1.21
CA VAL A 107 5.88 -12.34 0.17
C VAL A 107 6.96 -11.77 1.09
N GLN A 108 6.63 -10.69 1.82
CA GLN A 108 7.60 -10.02 2.69
C GLN A 108 7.82 -10.79 3.99
N ALA A 109 8.83 -10.39 4.77
CA ALA A 109 9.19 -11.02 6.04
C ALA A 109 8.04 -11.01 7.07
N ASP A 110 7.23 -9.95 7.07
CA ASP A 110 6.03 -9.81 7.91
C ASP A 110 4.80 -10.54 7.35
N GLY A 111 4.95 -11.26 6.23
CA GLY A 111 3.84 -11.94 5.57
C GLY A 111 2.90 -11.00 4.83
N SER A 112 3.31 -9.77 4.47
CA SER A 112 2.59 -8.94 3.51
C SER A 112 2.88 -9.36 2.05
N LEU A 113 2.11 -8.84 1.09
CA LEU A 113 2.40 -8.98 -0.35
C LEU A 113 2.89 -7.64 -0.90
N LEU A 114 4.13 -7.59 -1.36
CA LEU A 114 4.64 -6.46 -2.12
C LEU A 114 4.41 -6.72 -3.61
N LEU A 115 3.50 -5.98 -4.24
CA LEU A 115 3.36 -5.98 -5.70
C LEU A 115 4.37 -5.01 -6.31
N MET A 116 5.14 -5.52 -7.28
CA MET A 116 6.12 -4.75 -8.01
C MET A 116 5.81 -4.77 -9.49
N ARG A 117 5.72 -3.59 -10.10
CA ARG A 117 5.53 -3.47 -11.54
C ARG A 117 6.81 -3.90 -12.25
N LYS A 118 6.71 -4.87 -13.17
CA LYS A 118 7.83 -5.31 -14.00
C LYS A 118 8.35 -4.14 -14.83
N GLY A 119 9.68 -4.03 -14.93
CA GLY A 119 10.34 -2.97 -15.70
C GLY A 119 10.34 -1.59 -15.04
N TYR A 120 9.73 -1.41 -13.86
CA TYR A 120 9.91 -0.20 -13.08
C TYR A 120 11.21 -0.28 -12.29
N SER A 121 12.15 0.61 -12.58
CA SER A 121 13.33 0.85 -11.74
C SER A 121 13.01 2.07 -10.87
N ALA A 122 13.26 1.94 -9.56
CA ALA A 122 13.12 3.04 -8.61
C ALA A 122 14.15 4.15 -8.87
#